data_AF-A0A1E4DFW7-F1
#
_entry.id   AF-A0A1E4DFW7-F1
#
_cell.length_a   1.000
_cell.length_b   1.000
_cell.length_c   1.000
_cell.angle_alpha   90.00
_cell.angle_beta   90.00
_cell.angle_gamma   90.00
#
_symmetry.space_group_name_H-M   'P 1'
#
loop_
_entity.id
_entity.type
_entity.pdbx_description
1 polymer ?
#
loop_
_entity_poly.entity_id
_entity_poly.type
_entity_poly.pdbx_seq_one_letter_code
_entity_poly.pdbx_strand_id
1 'polypeptide(L)'
;MVEVNSMYQPRMRNDDIKAQIDKLEGLAHLTAVHPTFDAFDDETETILTRIFGDSHPYVESYKYATLGEAEAIVNLPESAQEPLTRDMPKKGLQQRRQVLQSILTDLQGLEAQEAEALTGEDHEDPPGPS
;
A
#
# COMPACT_ATOMS: atom_id res chain seq x y z
N MET A 1 11.44 -14.36 1.00
CA MET A 1 11.15 -13.76 2.33
C MET A 1 11.04 -12.26 2.11
N VAL A 2 9.93 -11.66 2.53
CA VAL A 2 9.76 -10.19 2.55
C VAL A 2 10.65 -9.69 3.67
N GLU A 3 11.69 -8.93 3.36
CA GLU A 3 12.62 -8.39 4.35
C GLU A 3 11.99 -7.14 4.96
N VAL A 4 11.39 -7.29 6.14
CA VAL A 4 10.68 -6.24 6.87
C VAL A 4 11.57 -5.68 7.96
N ASN A 5 11.55 -4.36 8.14
CA ASN A 5 12.34 -3.70 9.17
C ASN A 5 11.91 -4.16 10.57
N SER A 6 12.76 -4.96 11.24
CA SER A 6 12.47 -5.54 12.55
C SER A 6 12.31 -4.51 13.68
N MET A 7 12.77 -3.28 13.49
CA MET A 7 12.49 -2.17 14.42
C MET A 7 11.06 -1.63 14.31
N TYR A 8 10.33 -1.99 13.24
CA TYR A 8 8.96 -1.56 12.97
C TYR A 8 7.97 -2.67 13.34
N GLN A 9 7.18 -2.44 14.40
CA GLN A 9 6.30 -3.47 14.93
C GLN A 9 5.15 -3.83 13.96
N PRO A 10 4.70 -5.10 13.89
CA PRO A 10 3.58 -5.58 13.07
C PRO A 10 2.35 -4.67 13.09
N ARG A 11 1.85 -4.36 14.28
CA ARG A 11 0.67 -3.50 14.46
C ARG A 11 0.86 -2.11 13.86
N MET A 12 2.02 -1.51 14.09
CA MET A 12 2.34 -0.18 13.54
C MET A 12 2.40 -0.20 12.01
N ARG A 13 2.98 -1.25 11.40
CA ARG A 13 2.99 -1.42 9.93
C ARG A 13 1.56 -1.41 9.38
N ASN A 14 0.70 -2.24 9.95
CA ASN A 14 -0.69 -2.38 9.50
C ASN A 14 -1.50 -1.11 9.69
N ASP A 15 -1.31 -0.41 10.81
CA ASP A 15 -2.03 0.83 11.12
C ASP A 15 -1.62 1.99 10.19
N ASP A 16 -0.33 2.11 9.86
CA ASP A 16 0.14 3.13 8.91
C ASP A 16 -0.42 2.92 7.49
N ILE A 17 -0.47 1.66 7.02
CA ILE A 17 -1.05 1.36 5.70
C ILE A 17 -2.56 1.62 5.68
N LYS A 18 -3.29 1.25 6.75
CA LYS A 18 -4.71 1.60 6.87
C LYS A 18 -4.95 3.11 6.86
N ALA A 19 -4.13 3.86 7.59
CA ALA A 19 -4.25 5.32 7.62
C ALA A 19 -4.06 5.95 6.23
N GLN A 20 -3.14 5.43 5.40
CA GLN A 20 -3.00 5.89 4.01
C GLN A 20 -4.20 5.52 3.14
N ILE A 21 -4.80 4.34 3.32
CA ILE A 21 -6.04 3.95 2.61
C ILE A 21 -7.19 4.90 2.98
N ASP A 22 -7.40 5.17 4.27
CA ASP A 22 -8.46 6.08 4.74
C ASP A 22 -8.24 7.51 4.21
N LYS A 23 -6.98 7.97 4.21
CA LYS A 23 -6.60 9.27 3.66
C LYS A 23 -6.92 9.34 2.16
N LEU A 24 -6.60 8.29 1.40
CA LEU A 24 -6.89 8.21 -0.03
C LEU A 24 -8.40 8.24 -0.32
N GLU A 25 -9.21 7.57 0.51
CA GLU A 25 -10.68 7.62 0.39
C GLU A 25 -11.23 9.01 0.70
N GLY A 26 -10.69 9.68 1.72
CA GLY A 26 -11.01 11.08 2.02
C GLY A 26 -10.72 12.01 0.84
N LEU A 27 -9.58 11.80 0.16
CA LEU A 27 -9.26 12.52 -1.07
C LEU A 27 -10.27 12.21 -2.18
N ALA A 28 -10.67 10.95 -2.38
CA ALA A 28 -11.65 10.57 -3.41
C ALA A 28 -12.97 11.36 -3.35
N HIS A 29 -13.40 11.74 -2.14
CA HIS A 29 -14.64 12.47 -1.90
C HIS A 29 -14.53 13.99 -2.10
N LEU A 30 -13.32 14.54 -2.06
CA LEU A 30 -13.08 16.00 -2.10
C LEU A 30 -12.81 16.54 -3.53
N THR A 31 -12.48 15.68 -4.48
CA THR A 31 -11.84 16.12 -5.73
C THR A 31 -12.85 16.41 -6.84
N ALA A 32 -13.38 17.64 -6.86
CA ALA A 32 -14.13 18.20 -7.99
C ALA A 32 -13.22 18.86 -9.06
N VAL A 33 -11.92 19.02 -8.78
CA VAL A 33 -10.90 19.61 -9.66
C VAL A 33 -9.61 18.81 -9.48
N HIS A 34 -9.00 18.33 -10.56
CA HIS A 34 -7.74 17.57 -10.62
C HIS A 34 -6.70 18.04 -9.60
N PRO A 35 -6.56 17.39 -8.44
CA PRO A 35 -5.43 17.62 -7.57
C PRO A 35 -4.34 16.63 -7.98
N THR A 36 -3.10 17.09 -8.03
CA THR A 36 -1.99 16.16 -8.12
C THR A 36 -1.87 15.42 -6.79
N PHE A 37 -1.73 14.09 -6.84
CA PHE A 37 -1.60 13.25 -5.65
C PHE A 37 -0.19 13.29 -5.05
N ASP A 38 0.71 14.13 -5.59
CA ASP A 38 2.15 14.16 -5.28
C ASP A 38 2.43 14.12 -3.78
N ALA A 39 1.79 14.97 -2.97
CA ALA A 39 2.01 15.00 -1.53
C ALA A 39 1.54 13.72 -0.81
N PHE A 40 0.49 13.08 -1.31
CA PHE A 40 0.02 11.78 -0.80
C PHE A 40 0.96 10.65 -1.23
N ASP A 41 1.41 10.69 -2.49
CA ASP A 41 2.29 9.69 -3.08
C ASP A 41 3.67 9.71 -2.41
N ASP A 42 4.24 10.90 -2.17
CA ASP A 42 5.52 11.09 -1.46
C ASP A 42 5.48 10.55 -0.03
N GLU A 43 4.40 10.84 0.70
CA GLU A 43 4.20 10.36 2.06
C GLU A 43 4.06 8.83 2.08
N THR A 44 3.28 8.28 1.15
CA THR A 44 3.06 6.84 1.05
C THR A 44 4.36 6.11 0.71
N GLU A 45 5.14 6.61 -0.25
CA GLU A 45 6.45 6.06 -0.60
C GLU A 45 7.41 6.09 0.59
N THR A 46 7.41 7.18 1.37
CA THR A 46 8.23 7.31 2.57
C THR A 46 7.87 6.25 3.61
N ILE A 47 6.57 6.02 3.84
CA ILE A 47 6.08 4.99 4.76
C ILE A 47 6.49 3.59 4.28
N LEU A 48 6.25 3.28 3.00
CA LEU A 48 6.60 1.98 2.43
C LEU A 48 8.11 1.73 2.51
N THR A 49 8.93 2.73 2.17
CA THR A 49 10.39 2.66 2.28
C THR A 49 10.85 2.45 3.72
N ARG A 50 10.19 3.07 4.70
CA ARG A 50 10.52 2.90 6.11
C ARG A 50 10.21 1.50 6.64
N ILE A 51 9.11 0.90 6.16
CA ILE A 51 8.66 -0.42 6.57
C ILE A 51 9.47 -1.54 5.89
N PHE A 52 9.72 -1.41 4.59
CA PHE A 52 10.23 -2.50 3.76
C PHE A 52 11.63 -2.25 3.15
N GLY A 53 12.11 -1.01 3.19
CA GLY A 53 13.29 -0.58 2.44
C GLY A 53 12.96 -0.13 1.01
N ASP A 54 13.83 0.70 0.44
CA ASP A 54 13.69 1.34 -0.88
C ASP A 54 13.50 0.32 -2.02
N SER A 55 14.33 -0.73 -2.03
CA SER A 55 14.35 -1.72 -3.11
C SER A 55 13.27 -2.80 -2.98
N HIS A 56 12.28 -2.63 -2.11
CA HIS A 56 11.26 -3.65 -1.90
C HIS A 56 10.21 -3.64 -3.02
N PRO A 57 9.74 -4.80 -3.51
CA PRO A 57 8.73 -4.88 -4.58
C PRO A 57 7.44 -4.10 -4.31
N TYR A 58 7.07 -3.90 -3.04
CA TYR A 58 5.91 -3.08 -2.65
C TYR A 58 6.12 -1.58 -2.90
N VAL A 59 7.34 -1.07 -2.69
CA VAL A 59 7.70 0.31 -3.04
C VAL A 59 7.65 0.48 -4.56
N GLU A 60 8.22 -0.46 -5.31
CA GLU A 60 8.19 -0.44 -6.77
C GLU A 60 6.77 -0.53 -7.33
N SER A 61 5.96 -1.46 -6.82
CA SER A 61 4.57 -1.66 -7.25
C SER A 61 3.73 -0.41 -7.05
N TYR A 62 3.96 0.31 -5.94
CA TYR A 62 3.31 1.59 -5.69
C TYR A 62 3.75 2.67 -6.69
N LYS A 63 5.07 2.79 -6.95
CA LYS A 63 5.60 3.73 -7.97
C LYS A 63 5.03 3.47 -9.37
N TYR A 64 4.85 2.21 -9.77
CA TYR A 64 4.21 1.90 -11.04
C TYR A 64 2.73 2.31 -11.10
N ALA A 65 2.01 2.22 -9.97
CA ALA A 65 0.62 2.67 -9.89
C ALA A 65 0.48 4.20 -9.97
N THR A 66 1.52 4.98 -9.65
CA THR A 66 1.51 6.44 -9.79
C THR A 66 1.93 6.90 -11.20
N LEU A 67 2.83 6.17 -11.87
CA LEU A 67 3.32 6.52 -13.21
C LEU A 67 2.21 6.50 -14.30
N GLY A 68 1.25 5.58 -14.17
CA GLY A 68 0.20 5.35 -15.18
C GLY A 68 -0.71 6.55 -15.44
N GLU A 69 -0.85 7.49 -14.49
CA GLU A 69 -1.60 8.73 -14.71
C GLU A 69 -0.81 9.76 -15.51
N ALA A 70 0.49 9.92 -15.23
CA ALA A 70 1.33 10.92 -15.87
C ALA A 70 1.48 10.64 -17.38
N GLU A 71 1.70 9.37 -17.76
CA GLU A 71 1.83 8.98 -19.16
C GLU A 71 0.52 9.07 -19.96
N ALA A 72 -0.63 8.82 -19.31
CA ALA A 72 -1.94 8.87 -19.95
C ALA A 72 -2.38 10.31 -20.28
N ILE A 73 -1.99 11.29 -19.46
CA ILE A 73 -2.30 12.71 -19.68
C ILE A 73 -1.44 13.28 -20.82
N VAL A 74 -0.15 12.94 -20.87
CA VAL A 74 0.79 13.47 -21.88
C VAL A 74 0.49 12.98 -23.29
N ASN A 75 -0.09 11.78 -23.44
CA ASN A 75 -0.39 11.18 -24.73
C ASN A 75 -1.82 11.44 -25.25
N LEU A 76 -2.60 12.29 -24.58
CA LEU A 76 -4.01 12.49 -24.93
C LEU A 76 -4.20 13.57 -26.01
N PRO A 77 -4.80 13.26 -27.18
CA PRO A 77 -5.10 14.26 -28.19
C PRO A 77 -6.11 15.30 -27.67
N GLU A 78 -5.94 16.58 -28.03
CA GLU A 78 -6.75 17.72 -27.55
C GLU A 78 -8.27 17.48 -27.66
N SER A 79 -8.73 16.80 -28.71
CA SER A 79 -10.16 16.50 -28.93
C SER A 79 -10.76 15.46 -27.97
N ALA A 80 -9.94 14.72 -27.21
CA ALA A 80 -10.37 13.71 -26.25
C ALA A 80 -10.23 14.15 -24.78
N GLN A 81 -9.74 15.38 -24.54
CA GLN A 81 -9.44 15.88 -23.21
C GLN A 81 -10.67 15.95 -22.31
N GLU A 82 -11.82 16.46 -22.75
CA GLU A 82 -12.97 16.67 -21.84
C GLU A 82 -13.54 15.40 -21.16
N PRO A 83 -13.87 14.29 -21.88
CA PRO A 83 -14.42 13.10 -21.23
C PRO A 83 -13.35 12.23 -20.53
N LEU A 84 -12.15 12.06 -21.09
CA LEU A 84 -11.12 11.19 -20.48
C LEU A 84 -10.41 11.84 -19.29
N THR A 85 -10.21 13.16 -19.28
CA THR A 85 -9.62 13.84 -18.11
C THR A 85 -10.49 13.68 -16.88
N ARG A 86 -11.82 13.51 -17.01
CA ARG A 86 -12.71 13.37 -15.86
C ARG A 86 -12.61 12.01 -15.13
N ASP A 87 -12.23 10.96 -15.85
CA ASP A 87 -12.14 9.59 -15.30
C ASP A 87 -10.70 9.17 -14.94
N MET A 88 -9.67 9.86 -15.44
CA MET A 88 -8.26 9.57 -15.11
C MET A 88 -7.96 9.65 -13.60
N PRO A 89 -8.36 10.71 -12.87
CA PRO A 89 -8.15 10.80 -11.42
C PRO A 89 -8.79 9.66 -10.64
N LYS A 90 -9.97 9.20 -11.10
CA LYS A 90 -10.67 8.07 -10.47
C LYS A 90 -9.93 6.76 -10.67
N LYS A 91 -9.37 6.54 -11.86
CA LYS A 91 -8.59 5.33 -12.17
C LYS A 91 -7.28 5.30 -11.42
N GLY A 92 -6.54 6.42 -11.36
CA GLY A 92 -5.31 6.51 -10.58
C GLY A 92 -5.56 6.30 -9.09
N LEU A 93 -6.64 6.85 -8.55
CA LEU A 93 -7.04 6.62 -7.17
C LEU A 93 -7.37 5.14 -6.91
N GLN A 94 -8.11 4.50 -7.81
CA GLN A 94 -8.41 3.08 -7.71
C GLN A 94 -7.16 2.21 -7.75
N GLN A 95 -6.19 2.52 -8.60
CA GLN A 95 -4.92 1.79 -8.71
C GLN A 95 -4.12 1.88 -7.41
N ARG A 96 -3.94 3.09 -6.85
CA ARG A 96 -3.27 3.28 -5.55
C ARG A 96 -3.94 2.49 -4.44
N ARG A 97 -5.28 2.56 -4.39
CA ARG A 97 -6.06 1.83 -3.37
C ARG A 97 -5.86 0.32 -3.49
N GLN A 98 -5.90 -0.24 -4.71
CA GLN A 98 -5.70 -1.67 -4.92
C GLN A 98 -4.32 -2.13 -4.47
N VAL A 99 -3.27 -1.36 -4.78
CA VAL A 99 -1.91 -1.69 -4.34
C VAL A 99 -1.81 -1.65 -2.81
N LEU A 100 -2.29 -0.59 -2.16
CA LEU A 100 -2.24 -0.49 -0.70
C LEU A 100 -3.06 -1.58 0.00
N GLN A 101 -4.22 -1.95 -0.55
CA GLN A 101 -5.02 -3.06 -0.02
C GLN A 101 -4.31 -4.42 -0.16
N SER A 102 -3.61 -4.65 -1.28
CA SER A 102 -2.80 -5.87 -1.45
C SER A 102 -1.68 -5.92 -0.41
N ILE A 103 -0.93 -4.83 -0.25
CA ILE A 103 0.16 -4.74 0.73
C ILE A 103 -0.35 -4.98 2.15
N LEU A 104 -1.49 -4.39 2.52
CA LEU A 104 -2.12 -4.60 3.82
C LEU A 104 -2.50 -6.08 4.04
N THR A 105 -3.10 -6.71 3.03
CA THR A 105 -3.51 -8.13 3.12
C THR A 105 -2.30 -9.03 3.35
N ASP A 106 -1.21 -8.79 2.63
CA ASP A 106 0.02 -9.57 2.76
C ASP A 106 0.67 -9.35 4.13
N LEU A 107 0.72 -8.10 4.64
CA LEU A 107 1.23 -7.78 5.98
C LEU A 107 0.42 -8.45 7.09
N GLN A 108 -0.91 -8.48 6.98
CA GLN A 108 -1.76 -9.17 7.94
C GLN A 108 -1.53 -10.68 7.93
N GLY A 109 -1.27 -11.26 6.75
CA GLY A 109 -0.89 -12.66 6.62
C GLY A 109 0.46 -12.97 7.30
N LEU A 110 1.45 -12.09 7.14
CA LEU A 110 2.74 -12.22 7.82
C LEU A 110 2.60 -12.08 9.34
N GLU A 111 1.82 -11.11 9.83
CA GLU A 111 1.57 -10.95 11.28
C GLU A 111 0.90 -12.18 11.89
N ALA A 112 -0.06 -12.79 11.18
CA ALA A 112 -0.71 -14.01 11.63
C ALA A 112 0.30 -15.17 11.73
N GLN A 113 1.15 -15.35 10.72
CA GLN A 113 2.20 -16.39 10.73
C GLN A 113 3.23 -16.17 11.84
N GLU A 114 3.67 -14.92 12.05
CA GLU A 114 4.58 -14.54 13.15
C GLU A 114 3.95 -14.86 14.51
N ALA A 115 2.66 -14.54 14.69
CA ALA A 115 1.93 -14.84 15.92
C ALA A 115 1.77 -16.35 16.16
N GLU A 116 1.42 -17.11 15.12
CA GLU A 116 1.31 -18.57 15.18
C GLU A 116 2.65 -19.22 15.57
N ALA A 117 3.75 -18.81 14.93
CA ALA A 117 5.09 -19.31 15.26
C ALA A 117 5.46 -19.08 16.72
N LEU A 118 5.20 -17.89 17.26
CA LEU A 118 5.48 -17.55 18.66
C LEU A 118 4.60 -18.33 19.66
N THR A 119 3.40 -18.75 19.26
CA THR A 119 2.49 -19.55 20.13
C THR A 119 2.67 -21.06 19.99
N GLY A 120 3.20 -21.53 18.85
CA GLY A 120 3.39 -22.95 18.56
C GLY A 120 4.65 -23.57 19.20
N GLU A 121 5.60 -22.75 19.66
CA GLU A 121 6.82 -23.23 20.32
C GLU A 121 6.62 -23.67 21.79
N ASP A 122 5.45 -23.38 22.40
CA ASP A 122 5.17 -23.65 23.82
C ASP A 122 4.36 -24.96 24.05
N HIS A 123 4.21 -25.80 23.02
CA HIS A 123 3.61 -27.13 23.17
C HIS A 123 4.70 -28.20 23.36
N GLU A 124 5.50 -28.08 24.42
CA GLU A 124 6.34 -29.17 24.88
C GLU A 124 5.43 -30.36 25.25
N ASP A 125 5.69 -31.51 24.61
CA ASP A 125 5.05 -32.80 24.90
C ASP A 125 5.06 -33.06 26.42
N PRO A 126 3.92 -33.40 27.05
CA PRO A 126 3.94 -33.82 28.45
C PRO A 126 4.83 -35.07 28.57
N PRO A 127 5.72 -35.14 29.58
CA PRO A 127 6.57 -36.31 29.75
C PRO A 127 5.67 -37.53 29.95
N GLY A 128 5.75 -38.49 29.01
CA GLY A 128 4.99 -39.73 29.08
C GLY A 128 5.31 -40.48 30.38
N PRO A 129 4.31 -41.07 31.06
CA PRO A 129 4.54 -41.78 32.31
C PRO A 129 5.44 -42.99 32.05
N SER A 130 6.57 -43.06 32.77
CA SER A 130 7.47 -44.21 32.85
C SER A 130 6.89 -45.34 33.68
#